data_AF-A0A662HBD1-F1
#
_entry.id   AF-A0A662HBD1-F1
#
_cell.length_a   1.000
_cell.length_b   1.000
_cell.length_c   1.000
_cell.angle_alpha   90.00
_cell.angle_beta   90.00
_cell.angle_gamma   90.00
#
_symmetry.space_group_name_H-M   'P 1'
#
loop_
_entity.id
_entity.type
_entity.pdbx_description
1 polymer ?
#
loop_
_entity_poly.entity_id
_entity_poly.type
_entity_poly.pdbx_seq_one_letter_code
_entity_poly.pdbx_strand_id
1 'polypeptide(L)'
;MLYTPFNSLDIDAQRELVRKALTIIFSSTRGNMKMVRPLHVARVMAIYPHPAFLSVIKHILLEDMREVNVDGHRWRLVEIRKTSKGYKFLYRKVMQ
;
A
#
# COMPACT_ATOMS: atom_id res chain seq x y z
N MET A 1 16.68 -19.69 -4.93
CA MET A 1 15.46 -18.98 -4.49
C MET A 1 14.47 -19.00 -5.65
N LEU A 2 13.39 -19.77 -5.54
CA LEU A 2 12.28 -19.67 -6.50
C LEU A 2 11.57 -18.35 -6.20
N TYR A 3 11.76 -17.34 -7.05
CA TYR A 3 11.07 -16.06 -6.93
C TYR A 3 9.67 -16.25 -7.50
N THR A 4 8.69 -16.59 -6.67
CA THR A 4 7.28 -16.57 -7.09
C THR A 4 6.92 -15.12 -7.43
N PRO A 5 6.61 -14.80 -8.70
CA PRO A 5 6.29 -13.43 -9.07
C PRO A 5 5.07 -12.93 -8.29
N PHE A 6 5.06 -11.67 -7.86
CA PHE A 6 3.91 -11.09 -7.13
C PHE A 6 2.58 -11.31 -7.86
N ASN A 7 2.59 -11.24 -9.20
CA ASN A 7 1.39 -11.45 -10.03
C ASN A 7 0.96 -12.91 -10.21
N SER A 8 1.77 -13.90 -9.81
CA SER A 8 1.36 -15.31 -9.85
C SER A 8 0.68 -15.75 -8.55
N LEU A 9 0.66 -14.88 -7.53
CA LEU A 9 -0.14 -15.08 -6.33
C LEU A 9 -1.61 -14.84 -6.64
N ASP A 10 -2.51 -15.54 -5.96
CA ASP A 10 -3.93 -15.19 -5.99
C ASP A 10 -4.18 -13.78 -5.40
N ILE A 11 -5.35 -13.23 -5.69
CA ILE A 11 -5.67 -11.86 -5.32
C ILE A 11 -5.69 -11.63 -3.79
N ASP A 12 -6.05 -12.64 -3.00
CA ASP A 12 -6.14 -12.51 -1.55
C ASP A 12 -4.76 -12.51 -0.90
N ALA A 13 -3.84 -13.33 -1.41
CA ALA A 13 -2.42 -13.29 -1.05
C ALA A 13 -1.79 -11.95 -1.44
N GLN A 14 -2.09 -11.41 -2.63
CA GLN A 14 -1.63 -10.08 -3.04
C GLN A 14 -2.13 -8.98 -2.10
N ARG A 15 -3.43 -9.00 -1.76
CA ARG A 15 -4.05 -8.05 -0.82
C ARG A 15 -3.40 -8.11 0.55
N GLU A 16 -3.17 -9.31 1.07
CA GLU A 16 -2.56 -9.50 2.38
C GLU A 16 -1.11 -8.99 2.41
N LEU A 17 -0.34 -9.20 1.34
CA LEU A 17 1.00 -8.64 1.24
C LEU A 17 1.00 -7.10 1.21
N VAL A 18 0.08 -6.50 0.43
CA VAL A 18 -0.07 -5.04 0.40
C VAL A 18 -0.51 -4.52 1.78
N ARG A 19 -1.40 -5.21 2.48
CA ARG A 19 -1.83 -4.87 3.84
C ARG A 19 -0.65 -4.89 4.80
N LYS A 20 0.15 -5.96 4.82
CA LYS A 20 1.37 -6.06 5.64
C LYS A 20 2.35 -4.93 5.36
N ALA A 21 2.53 -4.59 4.09
CA ALA A 21 3.40 -3.48 3.71
C ALA A 21 2.87 -2.12 4.19
N LEU A 22 1.55 -1.88 4.12
CA LEU A 22 0.93 -0.69 4.70
C LEU A 22 1.10 -0.64 6.22
N THR A 23 0.94 -1.76 6.92
CA THR A 23 1.19 -1.87 8.36
C THR A 23 2.59 -1.39 8.72
N ILE A 24 3.62 -1.86 8.00
CA ILE A 24 5.01 -1.43 8.21
C ILE A 24 5.19 0.07 7.92
N ILE A 25 4.58 0.59 6.84
CA ILE A 25 4.68 2.01 6.47
C ILE A 25 4.03 2.92 7.52
N PHE A 26 2.89 2.50 8.07
CA PHE A 26 2.13 3.29 9.03
C PHE A 26 2.69 3.21 10.45
N SER A 27 3.13 2.04 10.90
CA SER A 27 3.79 1.89 12.21
C SER A 27 5.08 2.70 12.31
N SER A 28 5.80 2.85 11.20
CA SER A 28 7.02 3.68 11.14
C SER A 28 6.75 5.19 10.99
N THR A 29 5.48 5.62 10.94
CA THR A 29 5.12 7.02 10.68
C THR A 29 4.84 7.76 11.99
N ARG A 30 5.62 8.81 12.29
CA ARG A 30 5.48 9.62 13.52
C ARG A 30 4.31 10.62 13.51
N GLY A 31 3.65 10.83 12.37
CA GLY A 31 2.58 11.82 12.21
C GLY A 31 1.20 11.20 12.01
N ASN A 32 0.18 12.07 11.92
CA ASN A 32 -1.21 11.66 11.69
C ASN A 32 -1.58 11.56 10.20
N MET A 33 -0.64 11.78 9.29
CA MET A 33 -0.86 11.70 7.85
C MET A 33 0.32 11.04 7.16
N LYS A 34 0.05 10.26 6.12
CA LYS A 34 1.07 9.60 5.32
C LYS A 34 0.68 9.51 3.86
N MET A 35 1.56 9.98 2.99
CA MET A 35 1.42 9.79 1.55
C MET A 35 2.10 8.48 1.12
N VAL A 36 1.32 7.57 0.56
CA VAL A 36 1.75 6.27 0.04
C VAL A 36 1.72 6.30 -1.48
N ARG A 37 2.70 5.67 -2.11
CA ARG A 37 2.73 5.39 -3.55
C ARG A 37 2.85 3.89 -3.75
N PRO A 38 2.40 3.33 -4.89
CA PRO A 38 2.62 1.92 -5.19
C PRO A 38 4.10 1.50 -5.08
N LEU A 39 5.02 2.39 -5.47
CA LEU A 39 6.46 2.17 -5.33
C LEU A 39 6.92 2.01 -3.88
N HIS A 40 6.31 2.72 -2.92
CA HIS A 40 6.67 2.57 -1.50
C HIS A 40 6.30 1.17 -1.00
N VAL A 41 5.13 0.68 -1.37
CA VAL A 41 4.64 -0.66 -1.03
C VAL A 41 5.56 -1.72 -1.64
N ALA A 42 5.86 -1.63 -2.93
CA ALA A 42 6.77 -2.55 -3.62
C ALA A 42 8.15 -2.63 -2.94
N ARG A 43 8.70 -1.48 -2.51
CA ARG A 43 9.97 -1.41 -1.78
C ARG A 43 9.92 -2.12 -0.43
N VAL A 44 8.84 -1.94 0.33
CA VAL A 44 8.66 -2.61 1.63
C VAL A 44 8.52 -4.12 1.46
N MET A 45 7.86 -4.56 0.40
CA MET A 45 7.73 -5.97 0.06
C MET A 45 9.01 -6.57 -0.57
N ALA A 46 10.06 -5.79 -0.75
CA ALA A 46 11.30 -6.17 -1.42
C ALA A 46 11.10 -6.77 -2.83
N ILE A 47 10.07 -6.32 -3.56
CA ILE A 47 9.81 -6.76 -4.94
C ILE A 47 10.34 -5.74 -5.95
N TYR A 48 10.83 -6.24 -7.08
CA TYR A 48 11.25 -5.36 -8.19
C TYR A 48 10.05 -4.51 -8.67
N PRO A 49 10.19 -3.17 -8.80
CA PRO A 49 9.07 -2.29 -9.13
C PRO A 49 8.70 -2.31 -10.61
N HIS A 50 8.30 -3.48 -11.11
CA HIS A 50 7.82 -3.66 -12.49
C HIS A 50 6.48 -2.93 -12.70
N PRO A 51 6.23 -2.29 -13.85
CA PRO A 51 4.98 -1.56 -14.12
C PRO A 51 3.71 -2.37 -13.87
N ALA A 52 3.71 -3.66 -14.22
CA ALA A 52 2.58 -4.55 -13.97
C ALA A 52 2.28 -4.71 -12.47
N PHE A 53 3.31 -4.89 -11.63
CA PHE A 53 3.15 -5.05 -10.19
C PHE A 53 2.68 -3.75 -9.53
N LEU A 54 3.24 -2.61 -9.97
CA LEU A 54 2.81 -1.30 -9.50
C LEU A 54 1.35 -1.01 -9.88
N SER A 55 0.88 -1.50 -11.03
CA SER A 55 -0.52 -1.38 -11.44
C SER A 55 -1.46 -2.19 -10.55
N VAL A 56 -1.07 -3.43 -10.21
CA VAL A 56 -1.83 -4.29 -9.28
C VAL A 56 -1.87 -3.67 -7.88
N ILE A 57 -0.74 -3.24 -7.34
CA ILE A 57 -0.68 -2.54 -6.04
C ILE A 57 -1.57 -1.30 -6.06
N LYS A 58 -1.51 -0.48 -7.12
CA LYS A 58 -2.37 0.69 -7.28
C LYS A 58 -3.85 0.30 -7.20
N HIS A 59 -4.25 -0.79 -7.84
CA HIS A 59 -5.65 -1.25 -7.82
C HIS A 59 -6.07 -1.69 -6.41
N ILE A 60 -5.24 -2.50 -5.73
CA ILE A 60 -5.51 -2.92 -4.34
C ILE A 60 -5.59 -1.71 -3.40
N LEU A 61 -4.70 -0.72 -3.55
CA LEU A 61 -4.75 0.52 -2.75
C LEU A 61 -6.04 1.33 -2.99
N LEU A 62 -6.55 1.30 -4.22
CA LEU A 62 -7.72 2.06 -4.63
C LEU A 62 -9.04 1.41 -4.17
N GLU A 63 -9.15 0.09 -4.32
CA GLU A 63 -10.40 -0.63 -4.09
C GLU A 63 -10.47 -1.25 -2.69
N ASP A 64 -9.40 -1.90 -2.23
CA ASP A 64 -9.43 -2.75 -1.04
C ASP A 64 -8.86 -2.07 0.22
N MET A 65 -7.97 -1.09 0.08
CA MET A 65 -7.24 -0.46 1.21
C MET A 65 -7.70 0.97 1.48
N ARG A 66 -9.02 1.22 1.38
CA ARG A 66 -9.61 2.52 1.77
C ARG A 66 -9.44 2.80 3.26
N GLU A 67 -9.45 1.76 4.08
CA GLU A 67 -9.20 1.83 5.51
C GLU A 67 -8.30 0.67 5.94
N VAL A 68 -7.35 0.93 6.83
CA VAL A 68 -6.45 -0.10 7.39
C VAL A 68 -6.28 0.15 8.89
N ASN A 69 -6.43 -0.90 9.70
CA ASN A 69 -6.17 -0.83 11.14
C ASN A 69 -4.71 -1.24 11.41
N VAL A 70 -3.96 -0.37 12.09
CA VAL A 70 -2.54 -0.57 12.42
C VAL A 70 -2.29 -0.09 13.84
N ASP A 71 -1.75 -0.96 14.70
CA ASP A 71 -1.38 -0.66 16.09
C ASP A 71 -2.51 0.02 16.90
N GLY A 72 -3.73 -0.50 16.77
CA GLY A 72 -4.91 0.07 17.45
C GLY A 72 -5.44 1.38 16.84
N HIS A 73 -4.88 1.83 15.72
CA HIS A 73 -5.29 3.05 15.05
C HIS A 73 -5.84 2.78 13.65
N ARG A 74 -6.88 3.52 13.27
CA ARG A 74 -7.44 3.42 11.93
C ARG A 74 -6.79 4.44 11.00
N TRP A 75 -6.27 3.99 9.87
CA TRP A 75 -5.77 4.84 8.80
C TRP A 75 -6.76 4.85 7.65
N ARG A 76 -7.33 6.01 7.35
CA ARG A 76 -8.32 6.20 6.29
C ARG A 76 -7.71 6.92 5.10
N LEU A 77 -7.96 6.42 3.89
CA LEU A 77 -7.63 7.11 2.65
C LEU A 77 -8.52 8.34 2.50
N VAL A 78 -7.91 9.52 2.44
CA VAL A 78 -8.63 10.81 2.37
C VAL A 78 -8.44 11.53 1.05
N GLU A 79 -7.36 11.26 0.31
CA GLU A 79 -7.10 11.89 -0.99
C GLU A 79 -6.37 10.92 -1.92
N ILE A 80 -6.73 10.96 -3.20
CA ILE A 80 -5.99 10.29 -4.28
C ILE A 80 -5.57 11.36 -5.29
N ARG A 81 -4.27 11.44 -5.56
CA ARG A 81 -3.71 12.42 -6.50
C ARG A 81 -2.94 11.72 -7.62
N LYS A 82 -3.32 11.98 -8.87
CA LYS A 82 -2.56 11.57 -10.06
C LYS A 82 -1.47 12.61 -10.35
N THR A 83 -0.24 12.15 -10.59
CA THR A 83 0.90 12.99 -10.96
C THR A 83 1.61 12.42 -12.19
N SER A 84 2.55 13.17 -12.78
CA SER A 84 3.42 12.65 -13.86
C SER A 84 4.24 11.43 -13.44
N LYS A 85 4.49 11.26 -12.13
CA LYS A 85 5.21 10.11 -11.55
C LYS A 85 4.27 8.99 -11.04
N GLY A 86 3.01 9.00 -11.46
CA GLY A 86 1.98 8.04 -11.04
C GLY A 86 1.09 8.52 -9.88
N TYR A 87 0.43 7.57 -9.23
CA TYR A 87 -0.58 7.83 -8.20
C TYR A 87 0.01 8.00 -6.79
N LYS A 88 -0.63 8.87 -6.02
CA LYS A 88 -0.37 9.13 -4.61
C LYS A 88 -1.66 8.93 -3.82
N PHE A 89 -1.56 8.26 -2.69
CA PHE A 89 -2.65 7.91 -1.79
C PHE A 89 -2.36 8.55 -0.44
N LEU A 90 -3.13 9.55 -0.03
CA LEU A 90 -2.95 10.21 1.26
C LEU A 90 -3.84 9.53 2.31
N TYR A 91 -3.21 8.96 3.32
CA TYR A 91 -3.88 8.39 4.47
C TYR A 91 -3.81 9.35 5.65
N ARG A 92 -4.89 9.38 6.44
CA ARG A 92 -4.96 10.07 7.72
C ARG A 92 -5.25 9.08 8.83
N LYS A 93 -4.49 9.17 9.92
CA LYS A 93 -4.74 8.49 11.18
C LYS A 93 -5.98 9.09 11.82
N VAL A 94 -6.96 8.26 12.11
CA VAL A 94 -8.21 8.59 12.80
C VAL A 94 -8.15 7.91 14.16
N MET A 95 -8.23 8.70 15.24
CA MET A 95 -8.40 8.16 16.59
C MET A 95 -9.88 7.81 16.75
N GLN A 96 -10.16 6.59 17.20
CA GLN A 96 -11.47 6.25 17.76
C GLN A 96 -11.64 6.91 19.11
#